data_AF-A0A1W9GQR3-F1
#
_entry.id   AF-A0A1W9GQR3-F1
#
_cell.length_a   1.000
_cell.length_b   1.000
_cell.length_c   1.000
_cell.angle_alpha   90.00
_cell.angle_beta   90.00
_cell.angle_gamma   90.00
#
_symmetry.space_group_name_H-M   'P 1'
#
loop_
_entity.id
_entity.type
_entity.pdbx_description
1 polymer ?
#
loop_
_entity_poly.entity_id
_entity_poly.type
_entity_poly.pdbx_seq_one_letter_code
_entity_poly.pdbx_strand_id
1 'polypeptide(L)'
;MWKKNFLFRATESTPLTESENELFHDTEPALDSAGLVLDKFLSVWVQGEGTEETPSTFTNLYVRTAMLDVKRHVSLLHPLQGRSHQIKQLLTPTQKQYVRQWLQVHAPQAWESSEDHFRDLFELE
;
A
#
# COMPACT_ATOMS: atom_id res chain seq x y z
N MET A 1 1.42 12.69 13.53
CA MET A 1 2.06 11.97 12.40
C MET A 1 0.94 11.40 11.56
N TRP A 2 0.77 11.92 10.35
CA TRP A 2 -0.29 11.49 9.44
C TRP A 2 0.12 10.20 8.72
N LYS A 3 -0.83 9.32 8.44
CA LYS A 3 -0.61 8.12 7.61
C LYS A 3 -1.88 7.70 6.88
N LYS A 4 -1.72 7.18 5.67
CA LYS A 4 -2.80 6.60 4.86
C LYS A 4 -2.36 5.28 4.24
N ASN A 5 -3.23 4.28 4.34
CA ASN A 5 -3.07 3.00 3.67
C ASN A 5 -3.90 2.94 2.38
N PHE A 6 -3.33 2.31 1.35
CA PHE A 6 -3.99 1.86 0.14
C PHE A 6 -3.65 0.39 -0.04
N LEU A 7 -4.66 -0.48 -0.08
CA LEU A 7 -4.47 -1.90 -0.26
C LEU A 7 -4.84 -2.29 -1.68
N PHE A 8 -3.89 -2.79 -2.48
CA PHE A 8 -4.15 -3.25 -3.84
C PHE A 8 -4.09 -4.77 -3.91
N ARG A 9 -4.89 -5.36 -4.79
CA ARG A 9 -4.50 -6.62 -5.43
C ARG A 9 -3.37 -6.32 -6.40
N ALA A 10 -2.34 -7.16 -6.45
CA ALA A 10 -1.10 -6.85 -7.17
C ALA A 10 -1.30 -6.59 -8.67
N THR A 11 -2.32 -7.20 -9.26
CA THR A 11 -2.69 -7.05 -10.68
C THR A 11 -3.70 -5.95 -10.96
N GLU A 12 -4.20 -5.26 -9.93
CA GLU A 12 -5.24 -4.23 -10.06
C GLU A 12 -4.66 -2.83 -9.86
N SER A 13 -5.26 -1.84 -10.53
CA SER A 13 -4.81 -0.44 -10.50
C SER A 13 -5.51 0.40 -9.44
N THR A 14 -6.63 -0.07 -8.90
CA THR A 14 -7.41 0.61 -7.87
C THR A 14 -7.30 -0.13 -6.54
N PRO A 15 -7.16 0.59 -5.42
CA PRO A 15 -7.13 -0.06 -4.12
C PRO A 15 -8.53 -0.56 -3.73
N LEU A 16 -8.54 -1.56 -2.87
CA LEU A 16 -9.73 -2.11 -2.24
C LEU A 16 -10.37 -1.08 -1.30
N THR A 17 -11.65 -1.28 -1.03
CA THR A 17 -12.38 -0.48 -0.04
C THR A 17 -12.07 -0.98 1.37
N GLU A 18 -11.87 -2.29 1.51
CA GLU A 18 -11.45 -2.96 2.73
C GLU A 18 -10.03 -2.55 3.15
N SER A 19 -9.84 -2.40 4.44
CA SER A 19 -8.56 -2.13 5.06
C SER A 19 -7.68 -3.38 5.14
N GLU A 20 -6.37 -3.14 5.26
CA GLU A 20 -5.40 -4.19 5.62
C GLU A 20 -5.84 -4.97 6.87
N ASN A 21 -6.37 -4.29 7.89
CA ASN A 21 -6.80 -4.97 9.11
C ASN A 21 -8.02 -5.88 8.86
N GLU A 22 -9.03 -5.40 8.13
CA GLU A 22 -10.22 -6.21 7.80
C GLU A 22 -9.88 -7.49 7.01
N LEU A 23 -8.83 -7.45 6.19
CA LEU A 23 -8.46 -8.60 5.36
C LEU A 23 -7.45 -9.55 6.00
N PHE A 24 -6.60 -9.08 6.92
CA PHE A 24 -5.47 -9.87 7.43
C PHE A 24 -5.44 -10.09 8.94
N HIS A 25 -6.33 -9.48 9.74
CA HIS A 25 -6.26 -9.57 11.21
C HIS A 25 -6.48 -11.00 11.73
N ASP A 26 -7.42 -11.75 11.15
CA ASP A 26 -7.85 -13.06 11.63
C ASP A 26 -7.59 -14.21 10.63
N THR A 27 -6.65 -14.02 9.70
CA THR A 27 -6.31 -15.07 8.74
C THR A 27 -5.55 -16.20 9.43
N GLU A 28 -5.97 -17.44 9.20
CA GLU A 28 -5.24 -18.59 9.71
C GLU A 28 -3.95 -18.81 8.88
N PRO A 29 -2.80 -19.11 9.51
CA PRO A 29 -1.61 -19.48 8.79
C PRO A 29 -1.81 -20.84 8.12
N ALA A 30 -1.53 -20.95 6.83
CA ALA A 30 -1.62 -22.22 6.12
C ALA A 30 -0.55 -23.20 6.63
N LEU A 31 -0.97 -24.42 6.96
CA LEU A 31 -0.05 -25.51 7.31
C LEU A 31 0.67 -26.08 6.08
N ASP A 32 0.01 -26.03 4.92
CA ASP A 32 0.58 -26.34 3.60
C ASP A 32 -0.04 -25.45 2.50
N SER A 33 0.56 -25.42 1.32
CA SER A 33 0.09 -24.63 0.17
C SER A 33 -0.77 -25.43 -0.82
N ALA A 34 -1.11 -26.69 -0.52
CA ALA A 34 -1.75 -27.58 -1.47
C ALA A 34 -3.21 -27.17 -1.75
N GLY A 35 -3.48 -26.79 -3.01
CA GLY A 35 -4.81 -26.40 -3.45
C GLY A 35 -5.28 -25.02 -2.96
N LEU A 36 -4.37 -24.20 -2.42
CA LEU A 36 -4.64 -22.79 -2.17
C LEU A 36 -4.59 -22.00 -3.49
N VAL A 37 -5.49 -21.04 -3.63
CA VAL A 37 -5.44 -20.03 -4.70
C VAL A 37 -5.11 -18.71 -4.04
N LEU A 38 -3.84 -18.32 -4.13
CA LEU A 38 -3.31 -17.18 -3.40
C LEU A 38 -3.29 -15.94 -4.28
N ASP A 39 -4.04 -14.94 -3.86
CA ASP A 39 -3.94 -13.60 -4.41
C ASP A 39 -2.79 -12.85 -3.71
N LYS A 40 -1.97 -12.15 -4.51
CA LYS A 40 -0.92 -11.27 -3.98
C LYS A 40 -1.51 -9.88 -3.75
N PHE A 41 -1.26 -9.31 -2.58
CA PHE A 41 -1.67 -7.96 -2.22
C PHE A 41 -0.46 -7.06 -1.96
N LEU A 42 -0.64 -5.77 -2.24
CA LEU A 42 0.32 -4.69 -1.97
C LEU A 42 -0.34 -3.72 -1.00
N SER A 43 0.13 -3.69 0.23
CA SER A 43 -0.29 -2.70 1.23
C SER A 43 0.66 -1.51 1.18
N VAL A 44 0.18 -0.40 0.63
CA VAL A 44 0.93 0.84 0.39
C VAL A 44 0.60 1.84 1.47
N TRP A 45 1.61 2.27 2.20
CA TRP A 45 1.48 3.26 3.26
C TRP A 45 2.19 4.54 2.86
N VAL A 46 1.45 5.64 2.88
CA VAL A 46 1.99 7.00 2.77
C VAL A 46 2.04 7.60 4.17
N GLN A 47 3.16 8.20 4.52
CA GLN A 47 3.37 8.89 5.80
C GLN A 47 3.67 10.36 5.56
N GLY A 48 3.33 11.16 6.56
CA GLY A 48 3.55 12.60 6.52
C GLY A 48 3.48 13.26 7.89
N GLU A 49 3.68 14.56 7.88
CA GLU A 49 3.45 15.42 9.04
C GLU A 49 2.02 15.96 9.05
N GLY A 50 1.62 16.59 10.15
CA GLY A 50 0.27 17.11 10.37
C GLY A 50 -0.54 16.33 11.38
N THR A 51 -1.84 16.57 11.38
CA THR A 51 -2.82 15.89 12.24
C THR A 51 -3.20 14.54 11.64
N GLU A 52 -3.98 13.73 12.35
CA GLU A 52 -4.47 12.46 11.80
C GLU A 52 -5.40 12.65 10.60
N GLU A 53 -6.12 13.78 10.56
CA GLU A 53 -7.11 14.07 9.53
C GLU A 53 -6.50 14.87 8.36
N THR A 54 -5.55 15.75 8.63
CA THR A 54 -5.02 16.71 7.64
C THR A 54 -3.49 16.64 7.59
N PRO A 55 -2.91 16.12 6.50
CA PRO A 55 -1.46 16.14 6.31
C PRO A 55 -0.99 17.56 5.97
N SER A 56 0.21 17.91 6.43
CA SER A 56 0.89 19.17 6.07
C SER A 56 2.02 18.96 5.06
N THR A 57 2.66 17.79 5.07
CA THR A 57 3.64 17.36 4.06
C THR A 57 3.73 15.85 4.02
N PHE A 58 4.05 15.25 2.88
CA PHE A 58 4.32 13.82 2.75
C PHE A 58 5.82 13.57 2.77
N THR A 59 6.24 12.58 3.55
CA THR A 59 7.65 12.36 3.85
C THR A 59 8.14 10.97 3.45
N ASN A 60 7.24 9.99 3.37
CA ASN A 60 7.67 8.62 3.10
C ASN A 60 6.55 7.79 2.46
N LEU A 61 6.96 6.79 1.68
CA LEU A 61 6.09 5.76 1.12
C LEU A 61 6.75 4.40 1.35
N TYR A 62 6.00 3.46 1.94
CA TYR A 62 6.44 2.08 2.09
C TYR A 62 5.37 1.09 1.64
N VAL A 63 5.78 -0.02 1.02
CA VAL A 63 4.90 -1.11 0.58
C VAL A 63 5.25 -2.39 1.32
N ARG A 64 4.23 -3.11 1.77
CA ARG A 64 4.30 -4.45 2.32
C ARG A 64 3.54 -5.40 1.40
N THR A 65 4.03 -6.61 1.22
CA THR A 65 3.35 -7.61 0.38
C THR A 65 2.73 -8.70 1.23
N ALA A 66 1.53 -9.14 0.83
CA ALA A 66 0.79 -10.25 1.43
C ALA A 66 0.39 -11.29 0.37
N MET A 67 0.17 -12.53 0.79
CA MET A 67 -0.51 -13.55 -0.02
C MET A 67 -1.65 -14.16 0.80
N LEU A 68 -2.87 -14.14 0.24
CA LEU A 68 -4.09 -14.59 0.91
C LEU A 68 -4.94 -15.39 -0.07
N ASP A 69 -5.40 -16.56 0.37
CA ASP A 69 -6.51 -17.24 -0.29
C ASP A 69 -7.78 -16.62 0.26
N VAL A 70 -8.38 -15.71 -0.53
CA VAL A 70 -9.56 -14.93 -0.11
C VAL A 70 -10.74 -15.84 0.22
N LYS A 71 -10.88 -16.96 -0.51
CA LYS A 71 -12.01 -17.88 -0.33
C LYS A 71 -11.88 -18.68 0.97
N ARG A 72 -10.66 -19.10 1.31
CA ARG A 72 -10.38 -19.89 2.52
C ARG A 72 -10.00 -19.03 3.73
N HIS A 73 -9.72 -17.75 3.52
CA HIS A 73 -9.23 -16.80 4.52
C HIS A 73 -7.91 -17.26 5.19
N VAL A 74 -7.00 -17.80 4.37
CA VAL A 74 -5.74 -18.42 4.82
C VAL A 74 -4.54 -17.71 4.19
N SER A 75 -3.49 -17.42 4.97
CA SER A 75 -2.26 -16.77 4.52
C SER A 75 -1.03 -17.69 4.63
N LEU A 76 -0.07 -17.58 3.70
CA LEU A 76 1.13 -18.44 3.68
C LEU A 76 2.30 -17.97 4.58
N LEU A 77 2.33 -16.69 4.94
CA LEU A 77 3.46 -16.03 5.62
C LEU A 77 2.93 -14.99 6.60
N HIS A 78 3.81 -14.40 7.43
CA HIS A 78 3.48 -13.12 8.06
C HIS A 78 2.99 -12.16 6.98
N PRO A 79 1.76 -11.64 7.07
CA PRO A 79 1.04 -11.08 5.93
C PRO A 79 1.69 -9.82 5.37
N LEU A 80 2.71 -9.26 6.02
CA LEU A 80 3.33 -8.01 5.62
C LEU A 80 4.83 -8.07 5.82
N GLN A 81 5.56 -8.35 4.74
CA GLN A 81 7.02 -8.25 4.72
C GLN A 81 7.42 -7.08 3.81
N GLY A 82 8.32 -6.20 4.28
CA GLY A 82 8.85 -5.09 3.48
C GLY A 82 10.00 -4.34 4.16
N ARG A 83 11.03 -3.97 3.39
CA ARG A 83 12.13 -3.07 3.79
C ARG A 83 12.11 -1.83 2.88
N SER A 84 12.27 -0.63 3.46
CA SER A 84 12.09 0.68 2.80
C SER A 84 12.76 0.84 1.43
N HIS A 85 13.88 0.16 1.19
CA HIS A 85 14.71 0.36 -0.01
C HIS A 85 14.25 -0.43 -1.26
N GLN A 86 13.41 -1.47 -1.14
CA GLN A 86 12.92 -2.27 -2.30
C GLN A 86 11.56 -1.79 -2.85
N ILE A 87 11.00 -0.73 -2.27
CA ILE A 87 9.58 -0.43 -2.35
C ILE A 87 9.18 0.32 -3.62
N LYS A 88 10.09 1.14 -4.18
CA LYS A 88 9.82 1.95 -5.38
C LYS A 88 9.48 1.11 -6.63
N GLN A 89 9.89 -0.17 -6.64
CA GLN A 89 9.74 -1.09 -7.78
C GLN A 89 8.54 -2.04 -7.67
N LEU A 90 7.80 -2.02 -6.56
CA LEU A 90 6.67 -2.95 -6.35
C LEU A 90 5.37 -2.47 -6.98
N LEU A 91 5.21 -1.15 -7.15
CA LEU A 91 4.00 -0.58 -7.73
C LEU A 91 4.11 -0.52 -9.25
N THR A 92 3.07 -1.00 -9.91
CA THR A 92 2.88 -0.78 -11.35
C THR A 92 2.74 0.73 -11.64
N PRO A 93 3.04 1.17 -12.87
CA PRO A 93 2.82 2.55 -13.31
C PRO A 93 1.41 3.08 -12.98
N THR A 94 0.39 2.25 -13.19
CA THR A 94 -1.01 2.60 -12.91
C THR A 94 -1.32 2.72 -11.42
N GLN A 95 -0.72 1.90 -10.56
CA GLN A 95 -0.87 2.02 -9.10
C GLN A 95 -0.17 3.29 -8.58
N LYS A 96 1.03 3.61 -9.09
CA LYS A 96 1.72 4.87 -8.78
C LYS A 96 0.86 6.07 -9.18
N GLN A 97 0.31 6.05 -10.39
CA GLN A 97 -0.58 7.10 -10.89
C GLN A 97 -1.80 7.29 -9.99
N TYR A 98 -2.46 6.19 -9.58
CA TYR A 98 -3.61 6.26 -8.67
C TYR A 98 -3.25 6.96 -7.35
N VAL A 99 -2.18 6.49 -6.68
CA VAL A 99 -1.77 7.04 -5.38
C VAL A 99 -1.40 8.52 -5.52
N ARG A 100 -0.61 8.87 -6.54
CA ARG A 100 -0.26 10.27 -6.83
C ARG A 100 -1.51 11.15 -6.99
N GLN A 101 -2.44 10.74 -7.87
CA GLN A 101 -3.65 11.51 -8.13
C GLN A 101 -4.48 11.67 -6.86
N TRP A 102 -4.60 10.61 -6.06
CA TRP A 102 -5.33 10.66 -4.80
C TRP A 102 -4.72 11.70 -3.85
N LEU A 103 -3.39 11.69 -3.67
CA LEU A 103 -2.69 12.63 -2.78
C LEU A 103 -2.85 14.08 -3.25
N GLN A 104 -2.72 14.33 -4.55
CA GLN A 104 -2.89 15.67 -5.15
C GLN A 104 -4.31 16.22 -4.97
N VAL A 105 -5.32 15.37 -5.10
CA VAL A 105 -6.73 15.78 -4.97
C VAL A 105 -7.12 15.98 -3.50
N HIS A 106 -6.71 15.07 -2.61
CA HIS A 106 -7.16 15.08 -1.21
C HIS A 106 -6.38 16.05 -0.33
N ALA A 107 -5.10 16.29 -0.64
CA ALA A 107 -4.26 17.21 0.11
C ALA A 107 -3.26 17.94 -0.81
N PRO A 108 -3.75 18.83 -1.69
CA PRO A 108 -2.91 19.55 -2.65
C PRO A 108 -1.78 20.34 -1.97
N GLN A 109 -2.07 21.00 -0.85
CA GLN A 109 -1.07 21.77 -0.10
C GLN A 109 0.05 20.87 0.47
N ALA A 110 -0.30 19.67 0.95
CA ALA A 110 0.70 18.72 1.44
C ALA A 110 1.57 18.19 0.31
N TRP A 111 0.97 17.93 -0.87
CA TRP A 111 1.70 17.52 -2.06
C TRP A 111 2.71 18.57 -2.52
N GLU A 112 2.30 19.84 -2.60
CA GLU A 112 3.19 20.96 -2.97
C GLU A 112 4.31 21.17 -1.95
N SER A 113 4.03 20.94 -0.67
CA SER A 113 5.00 21.07 0.42
C SER A 113 5.91 19.84 0.57
N SER A 114 5.69 18.78 -0.21
CA SER A 114 6.50 17.57 -0.18
C SER A 114 7.80 17.76 -0.98
N GLU A 115 8.89 17.23 -0.43
CA GLU A 115 10.19 17.29 -1.10
C GLU A 115 10.16 16.61 -2.48
N ASP A 116 10.99 17.09 -3.40
CA ASP A 116 11.07 16.55 -4.76
C ASP A 116 11.36 15.04 -4.74
N HIS A 117 12.26 14.60 -3.85
CA HIS A 117 12.61 13.18 -3.72
C HIS A 117 11.42 12.26 -3.41
N PHE A 118 10.38 12.79 -2.72
CA PHE A 118 9.15 12.06 -2.45
C PHE A 118 8.25 12.03 -3.68
N ARG A 119 8.14 13.15 -4.39
CA ARG A 119 7.34 13.25 -5.62
C ARG A 119 7.94 12.38 -6.74
N ASP A 120 9.26 12.29 -6.81
CA ASP A 120 10.02 11.42 -7.72
C ASP A 120 9.69 9.93 -7.57
N LEU A 121 9.14 9.50 -6.42
CA LEU A 121 8.68 8.11 -6.22
C LEU A 121 7.56 7.71 -7.19
N PHE A 122 6.82 8.70 -7.69
CA PHE A 122 5.66 8.52 -8.56
C PHE A 122 5.96 8.79 -10.04
N GLU A 123 7.20 9.14 -10.37
CA GLU A 123 7.62 9.27 -11.75
C GLU A 123 7.69 7.89 -12.43
N LEU A 124 7.35 7.88 -13.71
CA LEU A 124 7.21 6.68 -14.55
C LEU A 124 8.60 6.23 -15.00
N GLU A 125 9.22 5.29 -14.28
CA GLU A 125 10.23 4.38 -14.85
C GLU A 125 9.57 3.06 -15.27
#